data_AF-A0A5S4ST37-F1
#
_entry.id   AF-A0A5S4ST37-F1
#
_cell.length_a   1.000
_cell.length_b   1.000
_cell.length_c   1.000
_cell.angle_alpha   90.00
_cell.angle_beta   90.00
_cell.angle_gamma   90.00
#
_symmetry.space_group_name_H-M   'P 1'
#
loop_
_entity.id
_entity.type
_entity.pdbx_description
1 polymer ?
#
loop_
_entity_poly.entity_id
_entity_poly.type
_entity_poly.pdbx_seq_one_letter_code
_entity_poly.pdbx_strand_id
1 'polypeptide(L)'
;MSTGMENESLAYLAERLEAIPSDEPKAAAELVRKVMASSSAALEKPEAEHALFQAVWNHISQAIDREEYAPQFAQQVSALEAEMAGRVLTFRLQRAWIARTASGPTEFRRIEEFL
;
A
#
# COMPACT_ATOMS: atom_id res chain seq x y z
N MET A 1 19.87 -9.13 4.78
CA MET A 1 18.70 -8.31 4.43
C MET A 1 17.55 -9.29 4.25
N SER A 2 16.58 -9.28 5.16
CA SER A 2 15.41 -10.15 5.07
C SER A 2 14.52 -9.62 3.95
N THR A 3 14.38 -10.36 2.85
CA THR A 3 13.60 -9.96 1.65
C THR A 3 12.39 -10.88 1.46
N GLY A 4 11.76 -11.29 2.55
CA GLY A 4 10.49 -12.01 2.53
C GLY A 4 9.43 -11.14 3.21
N MET A 5 8.20 -11.17 2.69
CA MET A 5 7.06 -10.50 3.32
C MET A 5 6.94 -10.96 4.77
N GLU A 6 7.19 -10.05 5.71
CA GLU A 6 7.07 -10.39 7.13
C GLU A 6 5.60 -10.67 7.46
N ASN A 7 5.33 -11.90 7.90
CA ASN A 7 3.96 -12.39 8.11
C ASN A 7 3.19 -11.51 9.12
N GLU A 8 3.89 -10.98 10.12
CA GLU A 8 3.32 -10.02 11.10
C GLU A 8 2.88 -8.70 10.44
N SER A 9 3.70 -8.15 9.53
CA SER A 9 3.36 -6.94 8.77
C SER A 9 2.16 -7.15 7.86
N LEU A 10 2.05 -8.32 7.22
CA LEU A 10 0.88 -8.67 6.41
C LEU A 10 -0.37 -8.90 7.25
N ALA A 11 -0.24 -9.55 8.41
CA ALA A 11 -1.35 -9.74 9.34
C ALA A 11 -1.92 -8.38 9.79
N TYR A 12 -1.03 -7.46 10.17
CA TYR A 12 -1.41 -6.12 10.58
C TYR A 12 -2.07 -5.31 9.45
N LEU A 13 -1.56 -5.43 8.21
CA LEU A 13 -2.18 -4.81 7.04
C LEU A 13 -3.60 -5.36 6.81
N ALA A 14 -3.78 -6.68 6.87
CA ALA A 14 -5.08 -7.30 6.70
C ALA A 14 -6.08 -6.84 7.77
N GLU A 15 -5.69 -6.77 9.03
CA GLU A 15 -6.53 -6.27 10.13
C GLU A 15 -6.98 -4.81 9.90
N ARG A 16 -6.06 -3.95 9.45
CA ARG A 16 -6.38 -2.55 9.14
C ARG A 16 -7.35 -2.41 7.98
N LEU A 17 -7.29 -3.31 7.00
CA LEU A 17 -8.21 -3.35 5.87
C LEU A 17 -9.59 -3.88 6.30
N GLU A 18 -9.63 -4.95 7.09
CA GLU A 18 -10.86 -5.57 7.65
C GLU A 18 -11.65 -4.60 8.55
N ALA A 19 -10.96 -3.68 9.22
CA ALA A 19 -11.58 -2.67 10.07
C ALA A 19 -12.41 -1.62 9.30
N ILE A 20 -12.26 -1.52 7.97
CA ILE A 20 -13.02 -0.59 7.13
C ILE A 20 -14.22 -1.34 6.55
N PRO A 21 -15.48 -1.00 6.93
CA PRO A 21 -16.67 -1.70 6.47
C PRO A 21 -17.02 -1.28 5.03
N SER A 22 -16.34 -1.91 4.07
CA SER A 22 -16.45 -1.66 2.64
C SER A 22 -16.00 -2.88 1.83
N ASP A 23 -16.59 -3.10 0.66
CA ASP A 23 -16.31 -4.28 -0.16
C ASP A 23 -14.88 -4.30 -0.72
N GLU A 24 -14.36 -3.14 -1.16
CA GLU A 24 -13.02 -3.06 -1.74
C GLU A 24 -11.89 -3.29 -0.71
N PRO A 25 -11.86 -2.62 0.47
CA PRO A 25 -10.91 -2.96 1.55
C PRO A 25 -11.04 -4.41 2.03
N LYS A 26 -12.26 -4.96 2.11
CA LYS A 26 -12.45 -6.36 2.47
C LYS A 26 -11.84 -7.30 1.42
N ALA A 27 -12.06 -7.06 0.14
CA ALA A 27 -11.45 -7.85 -0.93
C ALA A 27 -9.92 -7.77 -0.90
N ALA A 28 -9.37 -6.58 -0.61
CA ALA A 28 -7.94 -6.40 -0.41
C ALA A 28 -7.41 -7.19 0.80
N ALA A 29 -8.14 -7.21 1.93
CA ALA A 29 -7.75 -8.00 3.09
C ALA A 29 -7.74 -9.50 2.77
N GLU A 30 -8.77 -10.01 2.09
CA GLU A 30 -8.85 -11.40 1.65
C GLU A 30 -7.66 -11.78 0.75
N LEU A 31 -7.23 -10.88 -0.12
CA LEU A 31 -6.03 -11.07 -0.93
C LEU A 31 -4.77 -11.21 -0.06
N VAL A 32 -4.58 -10.32 0.92
CA VAL A 32 -3.43 -10.39 1.84
C VAL A 32 -3.45 -11.71 2.62
N ARG A 33 -4.59 -12.12 3.16
CA ARG A 33 -4.76 -13.40 3.88
C ARG A 33 -4.45 -14.60 2.99
N LYS A 34 -4.87 -14.59 1.72
CA LYS A 34 -4.55 -15.64 0.74
C LYS A 34 -3.05 -15.74 0.48
N VAL A 35 -2.35 -14.61 0.38
CA VAL A 35 -0.89 -14.59 0.23
C VAL A 35 -0.22 -15.17 1.47
N MET A 36 -0.63 -14.77 2.67
CA MET A 36 -0.08 -15.30 3.94
C MET A 36 -0.28 -16.82 4.08
N ALA A 37 -1.41 -17.35 3.61
CA ALA A 37 -1.72 -18.78 3.67
C ALA A 37 -1.06 -19.61 2.57
N SER A 38 -0.40 -18.97 1.59
CA SER A 38 0.20 -19.65 0.46
C SER A 38 1.61 -20.15 0.77
N SER A 39 1.92 -21.38 0.35
CA SER A 39 3.26 -21.98 0.42
C SER A 39 4.07 -21.82 -0.87
N SER A 40 3.62 -20.96 -1.79
CA SER A 40 4.27 -20.79 -3.08
C SER A 40 5.62 -20.08 -2.94
N ALA A 41 6.71 -20.76 -3.33
CA ALA A 41 8.04 -20.15 -3.40
C ALA A 41 8.13 -18.95 -4.35
N ALA A 42 7.16 -18.78 -5.28
CA ALA A 42 7.09 -17.58 -6.12
C ALA A 42 6.83 -16.30 -5.30
N LEU A 43 6.24 -16.42 -4.11
CA LEU A 43 5.93 -15.31 -3.22
C LEU A 43 7.15 -14.80 -2.42
N GLU A 44 8.26 -15.54 -2.44
CA GLU A 44 9.53 -15.09 -1.82
C GLU A 44 10.26 -14.06 -2.68
N LYS A 45 9.79 -13.83 -3.93
CA LYS A 45 10.42 -12.89 -4.85
C LYS A 45 9.94 -11.46 -4.56
N PRO A 46 10.82 -10.44 -4.61
CA PRO A 46 10.43 -9.04 -4.43
C PRO A 46 9.31 -8.57 -5.37
N GLU A 47 9.23 -9.13 -6.58
CA GLU A 47 8.18 -8.85 -7.54
C GLU A 47 6.79 -9.27 -7.06
N ALA A 48 6.70 -10.32 -6.23
CA ALA A 48 5.43 -10.77 -5.67
C ALA A 48 4.91 -9.81 -4.60
N GLU A 49 5.80 -9.31 -3.74
CA GLU A 49 5.47 -8.28 -2.76
C GLU A 49 5.00 -6.99 -3.46
N HIS A 50 5.72 -6.57 -4.52
CA HIS A 50 5.28 -5.44 -5.34
C HIS A 50 3.88 -5.66 -5.95
N ALA A 51 3.63 -6.84 -6.50
CA ALA A 51 2.35 -7.18 -7.10
C ALA A 51 1.21 -7.18 -6.08
N LEU A 52 1.45 -7.69 -4.86
CA LEU A 52 0.49 -7.63 -3.76
C LEU A 52 0.16 -6.18 -3.40
N PHE A 53 1.16 -5.35 -3.12
CA PHE A 53 0.89 -3.96 -2.73
C PHE A 53 0.25 -3.14 -3.84
N GLN A 54 0.58 -3.42 -5.11
CA GLN A 54 -0.12 -2.81 -6.24
C GLN A 54 -1.60 -3.21 -6.25
N ALA A 55 -1.92 -4.49 -6.04
CA ALA A 55 -3.30 -4.95 -6.02
C ALA A 55 -4.10 -4.35 -4.85
N VAL A 56 -3.50 -4.33 -3.65
CA VAL A 56 -4.11 -3.69 -2.46
C VAL A 56 -4.32 -2.19 -2.71
N TRP A 57 -3.34 -1.49 -3.29
CA TRP A 57 -3.49 -0.08 -3.65
C TRP A 57 -4.67 0.13 -4.59
N ASN A 58 -4.81 -0.68 -5.65
CA ASN A 58 -5.90 -0.56 -6.60
C ASN A 58 -7.28 -0.67 -5.93
N HIS A 59 -7.45 -1.59 -4.97
CA HIS A 59 -8.70 -1.73 -4.22
C HIS A 59 -8.97 -0.49 -3.34
N ILE A 60 -7.96 -0.01 -2.61
CA ILE A 60 -8.10 1.18 -1.77
C ILE A 60 -8.48 2.41 -2.60
N SER A 61 -7.81 2.65 -3.73
CA SER A 61 -8.12 3.78 -4.60
C SER A 61 -9.52 3.67 -5.20
N GLN A 62 -9.99 2.46 -5.56
CA GLN A 62 -11.38 2.27 -6.00
C GLN A 62 -12.38 2.60 -4.89
N ALA A 63 -12.10 2.21 -3.64
CA ALA A 63 -12.94 2.56 -2.50
C ALA A 63 -13.05 4.08 -2.32
N ILE A 64 -11.94 4.80 -2.52
CA ILE A 64 -11.87 6.28 -2.46
C ILE A 64 -12.66 6.90 -3.61
N ASP A 65 -12.40 6.47 -4.85
CA ASP A 65 -13.03 7.01 -6.06
C ASP A 65 -14.56 6.86 -6.04
N ARG A 66 -15.07 5.81 -5.40
CA ARG A 66 -16.50 5.53 -5.26
C ARG A 66 -17.10 6.00 -3.93
N GLU A 67 -16.28 6.54 -3.02
CA GLU A 67 -16.67 6.89 -1.65
C GLU A 67 -17.38 5.73 -0.91
N GLU A 68 -16.92 4.50 -1.15
CA GLU A 68 -17.56 3.26 -0.66
C GLU A 68 -17.25 2.98 0.82
N TYR A 69 -17.18 4.00 1.68
CA TYR A 69 -16.98 3.85 3.12
C TYR A 69 -17.59 5.02 3.89
N ALA A 70 -17.91 4.79 5.15
CA ALA A 70 -18.47 5.84 5.99
C ALA A 70 -17.41 6.93 6.30
N PRO A 71 -17.79 8.23 6.37
CA PRO A 71 -16.82 9.34 6.49
C PRO A 71 -15.83 9.24 7.65
N GLN A 72 -16.20 8.58 8.76
CA GLN A 72 -15.31 8.37 9.91
C GLN A 72 -14.07 7.52 9.56
N PHE A 73 -14.09 6.75 8.46
CA PHE A 73 -12.96 5.95 8.00
C PHE A 73 -12.07 6.68 7.00
N ALA A 74 -12.43 7.89 6.55
CA ALA A 74 -11.70 8.60 5.49
C ALA A 74 -10.20 8.76 5.78
N GLN A 75 -9.84 9.10 7.02
CA GLN A 75 -8.44 9.23 7.42
C GLN A 75 -7.70 7.88 7.35
N GLN A 76 -8.34 6.79 7.76
CA GLN A 76 -7.75 5.45 7.74
C GLN A 76 -7.52 4.96 6.31
N VAL A 77 -8.50 5.17 5.42
CA VAL A 77 -8.40 4.81 4.00
C VAL A 77 -7.30 5.62 3.32
N SER A 78 -7.26 6.94 3.55
CA SER A 78 -6.21 7.80 3.00
C SER A 78 -4.81 7.41 3.49
N ALA A 79 -4.66 7.04 4.76
CA ALA A 79 -3.40 6.57 5.31
C ALA A 79 -2.95 5.24 4.68
N LEU A 80 -3.88 4.31 4.45
CA LEU A 80 -3.61 3.05 3.74
C LEU A 80 -3.21 3.31 2.28
N GLU A 81 -3.88 4.23 1.59
CA GLU A 81 -3.54 4.59 0.22
C GLU A 81 -2.10 5.14 0.14
N ALA A 82 -1.77 6.12 0.99
CA ALA A 82 -0.44 6.72 1.01
C ALA A 82 0.65 5.69 1.31
N GLU A 83 0.41 4.75 2.23
CA GLU A 83 1.35 3.67 2.54
C GLU A 83 1.58 2.75 1.33
N MET A 84 0.50 2.27 0.69
CA MET A 84 0.61 1.34 -0.45
C MET A 84 1.24 2.02 -1.66
N ALA A 85 0.82 3.25 -1.97
CA ALA A 85 1.45 4.07 -3.01
C ALA A 85 2.95 4.25 -2.74
N GLY A 86 3.33 4.57 -1.50
CA GLY A 86 4.73 4.72 -1.09
C GLY A 86 5.55 3.44 -1.34
N ARG A 87 5.03 2.27 -0.95
CA ARG A 87 5.68 0.97 -1.18
C ARG A 87 5.85 0.66 -2.68
N VAL A 88 4.79 0.84 -3.45
CA VAL A 88 4.77 0.59 -4.90
C VAL A 88 5.74 1.52 -5.63
N LEU A 89 5.66 2.82 -5.37
CA LEU A 89 6.49 3.82 -6.04
C LEU A 89 7.97 3.68 -5.66
N THR A 90 8.27 3.35 -4.41
CA THR A 90 9.65 3.08 -3.96
C THR A 90 10.24 1.89 -4.70
N PHE A 91 9.51 0.78 -4.83
CA PHE A 91 9.95 -0.38 -5.60
C PHE A 91 10.23 -0.01 -7.07
N ARG A 92 9.31 0.72 -7.71
CA ARG A 92 9.47 1.16 -9.10
C ARG A 92 10.68 2.07 -9.29
N LEU A 93 10.95 2.95 -8.32
CA LEU A 93 12.11 3.83 -8.32
C LEU A 93 13.42 3.03 -8.21
N GLN A 94 13.48 2.05 -7.30
CA GLN A 94 14.64 1.16 -7.13
C GLN A 94 14.94 0.34 -8.39
N ARG A 95 13.91 0.01 -9.17
CA ARG A 95 14.04 -0.67 -10.47
C ARG A 95 14.26 0.27 -11.66
N ALA A 96 14.36 1.57 -11.44
CA ALA A 96 14.45 2.61 -12.47
C ALA A 96 13.28 2.59 -13.48
N TRP A 97 12.12 2.07 -13.10
CA TRP A 97 10.90 2.11 -13.93
C TRP A 97 10.25 3.50 -13.88
N ILE A 98 10.46 4.20 -12.77
CA ILE A 98 10.17 5.63 -12.63
C ILE A 98 11.46 6.32 -12.19
N ALA A 99 11.61 7.59 -12.56
CA ALA A 99 12.71 8.43 -12.14
C ALA A 99 12.17 9.76 -11.62
N ARG A 100 12.89 10.36 -10.66
CA ARG A 100 12.62 11.75 -10.28
C ARG A 100 13.01 12.63 -11.47
N THR A 101 12.12 13.55 -11.85
CA THR A 101 12.47 14.55 -12.87
C THR A 101 13.61 15.43 -12.36
N ALA A 102 14.58 15.74 -13.22
CA ALA A 102 15.68 16.65 -12.90
C ALA A 102 15.21 18.07 -12.57
N SER A 103 14.03 18.46 -13.05
CA SER A 103 13.39 19.75 -12.80
C SER A 103 12.40 19.71 -11.64
N GLY A 104 12.38 18.64 -10.85
CA GLY A 104 11.50 18.54 -9.69
C GLY A 104 11.93 19.53 -8.60
N PRO A 105 10.99 20.08 -7.81
CA PRO A 105 11.36 20.89 -6.66
C PRO A 105 12.22 20.05 -5.71
N THR A 106 13.44 20.52 -5.44
CA THR A 106 14.37 19.93 -4.47
C THR A 106 14.36 20.66 -3.15
N GLU A 107 13.77 21.85 -3.13
CA GLU A 107 13.64 22.70 -1.96
C GLU A 107 12.18 22.72 -1.53
N PHE A 108 11.94 22.24 -0.31
CA PHE A 108 10.65 22.30 0.35
C PHE A 108 10.81 23.16 1.60
N ARG A 109 9.79 23.96 1.90
CA ARG A 109 9.73 24.70 3.17
C ARG A 109 9.83 23.72 4.32
N ARG A 110 10.65 24.05 5.31
CA ARG A 110 10.79 23.25 6.53
C ARG A 110 9.55 23.41 7.41
N ILE A 111 9.31 22.47 8.32
CA ILE A 111 8.11 22.51 9.17
C ILE A 111 8.09 23.77 10.06
N GLU A 112 9.27 24.26 10.46
CA GLU A 112 9.45 25.48 11.26
C GLU A 112 8.99 26.75 10.53
N GLU A 113 8.82 26.70 9.20
CA GLU A 113 8.32 27.83 8.41
C GLU A 113 6.78 27.92 8.43
N PHE A 114 6.10 26.93 9.01
CA PHE A 114 4.63 26.87 9.12
C PHE A 114 4.11 26.90 10.55
N LEU A 115 4.99 26.72 11.55
CA LEU A 115 4.69 26.79 12.98
C LEU A 115 4.96 28.19 13.51
#